data_AF-A0A347TNJ8-F1
#
_entry.id   AF-A0A347TNJ8-F1
#
_cell.length_a   1.000
_cell.length_b   1.000
_cell.length_c   1.000
_cell.angle_alpha   90.00
_cell.angle_beta   90.00
_cell.angle_gamma   90.00
#
_symmetry.space_group_name_H-M   'P 1'
#
loop_
_entity.id
_entity.type
_entity.pdbx_description
1 polymer ?
#
loop_
_entity_poly.entity_id
_entity_poly.type
_entity_poly.pdbx_seq_one_letter_code
_entity_poly.pdbx_strand_id
1 'polypeptide(L)' 'MKKIVLLCFITLFTYAKDNIIQPKKCEIVKLSNFTTLVSCHKLDYIVQTKEARRDDEDNIKKITVLTKQDSKIIIKKRD' A
#
# COMPACT_ATOMS: atom_id res chain seq x y z
N MET A 1 22.64 2.14 -46.22
CA MET A 1 21.57 2.97 -45.62
C MET A 1 20.49 2.18 -44.86
N LYS A 2 20.31 0.87 -45.11
CA LYS A 2 19.29 0.02 -44.43
C LYS A 2 19.54 -0.29 -42.94
N LYS A 3 20.77 -0.10 -42.44
CA LYS A 3 21.16 -0.47 -41.06
C LYS A 3 20.80 0.60 -39.99
N ILE A 4 20.66 1.86 -40.39
CA ILE A 4 20.35 2.97 -39.45
C ILE A 4 18.88 2.92 -39.03
N VAL A 5 17.99 2.54 -39.97
CA VAL A 5 16.55 2.37 -39.70
C VAL A 5 16.30 1.32 -38.61
N LEU A 6 17.09 0.24 -38.60
CA LEU A 6 16.97 -0.82 -37.58
C LEU A 6 17.34 -0.32 -36.18
N LEU A 7 18.31 0.60 -36.07
CA LEU A 7 18.78 1.13 -34.79
C LEU A 7 17.73 2.05 -34.14
N CYS A 8 17.00 2.84 -34.93
CA CYS A 8 15.92 3.69 -34.45
C CYS A 8 14.71 2.92 -33.91
N PHE A 9 14.44 1.71 -34.41
CA PHE A 9 13.36 0.87 -33.87
C PHE A 9 13.68 0.33 -32.49
N ILE A 10 14.95 0.01 -32.19
CA ILE A 10 15.35 -0.60 -30.92
C ILE A 10 15.27 0.41 -29.76
N THR A 11 15.52 1.70 -30.01
CA THR A 11 15.49 2.74 -28.97
C THR A 11 14.08 3.14 -28.52
N LEU A 12 13.02 2.78 -29.27
CA LEU A 12 11.64 3.10 -28.90
C LEU A 12 11.04 2.09 -27.91
N PHE A 13 11.51 0.84 -27.93
CA PHE A 13 11.01 -0.19 -26.99
C PHE A 13 11.56 -0.05 -25.57
N THR A 14 12.64 0.69 -25.36
CA THR A 14 13.25 0.84 -24.03
C THR A 14 12.51 1.84 -23.12
N TYR A 15 11.61 2.66 -23.67
CA TYR A 15 10.86 3.67 -22.90
C TYR A 15 9.54 3.18 -22.33
N ALA A 16 9.09 1.95 -22.64
CA ALA A 16 7.81 1.41 -22.18
C ALA A 16 7.92 0.57 -20.88
N LYS A 17 9.05 0.63 -20.18
CA LYS A 17 9.20 -0.01 -18.87
C LYS A 17 8.73 0.95 -17.77
N ASP A 18 7.47 1.36 -17.86
CA ASP A 18 6.80 1.97 -16.73
C ASP A 18 6.77 0.93 -15.62
N ASN A 19 7.61 1.14 -14.60
CA ASN A 19 7.57 0.41 -13.35
C ASN A 19 6.30 0.83 -12.58
N ILE A 20 5.13 0.58 -13.18
CA ILE A 20 3.88 0.56 -12.44
C ILE A 20 4.01 -0.65 -11.53
N ILE A 21 4.58 -0.41 -10.35
CA ILE A 21 4.50 -1.30 -9.22
C ILE A 21 3.00 -1.46 -9.01
N GLN A 22 2.42 -2.52 -9.58
CA GLN A 22 1.04 -2.88 -9.30
C GLN A 22 0.93 -2.87 -7.77
N PRO A 23 0.01 -2.08 -7.18
CA PRO A 23 -0.16 -2.10 -5.74
C PRO A 23 -0.47 -3.56 -5.39
N LYS A 24 0.50 -4.22 -4.74
CA LYS A 24 0.39 -5.64 -4.42
C LYS A 24 -0.88 -5.81 -3.60
N LYS A 25 -1.71 -6.81 -3.96
CA LYS A 25 -3.00 -7.07 -3.31
C LYS A 25 -2.79 -7.08 -1.79
N CYS A 26 -3.37 -6.10 -1.11
CA CYS A 26 -3.42 -6.09 0.35
C CYS A 26 -4.64 -6.91 0.78
N GLU A 27 -4.44 -7.77 1.77
CA GLU A 27 -5.52 -8.54 2.38
C GLU A 27 -6.09 -7.74 3.55
N ILE A 28 -7.42 -7.63 3.60
CA ILE A 28 -8.12 -6.90 4.65
C ILE A 28 -8.97 -7.91 5.41
N VAL A 29 -8.68 -8.08 6.70
CA VAL A 29 -9.40 -8.98 7.60
C VAL A 29 -10.00 -8.16 8.73
N LYS A 30 -11.33 -8.13 8.82
CA LYS A 30 -12.02 -7.52 9.96
C LYS A 30 -11.91 -8.47 11.16
N LEU A 31 -11.12 -8.08 12.17
CA LEU A 31 -10.97 -8.83 13.41
C LEU A 31 -12.14 -8.57 14.36
N SER A 32 -12.69 -7.36 14.33
CA SER A 32 -13.88 -6.97 15.07
C SER A 32 -14.58 -5.79 14.39
N ASN A 33 -15.70 -5.33 14.94
CA ASN A 33 -16.37 -4.12 14.50
C ASN A 33 -15.50 -2.85 14.58
N PHE A 34 -14.44 -2.86 15.41
CA PHE A 34 -13.58 -1.70 15.65
C PHE A 34 -12.12 -1.91 15.24
N THR A 35 -11.78 -3.12 14.78
CA THR A 35 -10.39 -3.50 14.50
C THR A 35 -10.29 -4.23 13.18
N THR A 36 -9.45 -3.71 12.29
CA THR A 36 -9.17 -4.30 10.98
C THR A 36 -7.67 -4.57 10.85
N LEU A 37 -7.32 -5.78 10.45
CA LEU A 37 -5.98 -6.13 10.03
C LEU A 37 -5.87 -5.87 8.52
N VAL A 38 -4.88 -5.10 8.11
CA VAL A 38 -4.53 -4.88 6.71
C VAL A 38 -3.13 -5.44 6.50
N SER A 39 -3.01 -6.54 5.76
CA SER A 39 -1.73 -7.16 5.43
C SER A 39 -1.31 -6.78 4.02
N CYS A 40 -0.22 -6.05 3.89
CA CYS A 40 0.35 -5.64 2.61
C CYS A 40 1.77 -6.21 2.49
N HIS A 41 1.88 -7.46 2.04
CA HIS A 41 3.14 -8.17 1.72
C HIS A 41 4.19 -8.23 2.84
N LYS A 42 4.96 -7.16 3.09
CA LYS A 42 6.02 -7.11 4.14
C LYS A 42 5.58 -6.34 5.39
N LEU A 43 4.41 -5.71 5.35
CA LEU A 43 3.91 -4.81 6.38
C LEU A 43 2.50 -5.21 6.74
N ASP A 44 2.27 -5.50 8.01
CA ASP A 44 0.94 -5.75 8.54
C ASP A 44 0.52 -4.55 9.39
N TYR A 45 -0.71 -4.10 9.22
CA TYR A 45 -1.26 -2.96 9.95
C TYR A 45 -2.47 -3.42 10.75
N ILE A 46 -2.56 -2.99 12.00
CA ILE A 46 -3.79 -3.08 12.78
C ILE A 46 -4.38 -1.68 12.86
N VAL A 47 -5.51 -1.47 12.19
CA VAL A 47 -6.26 -0.23 12.20
C VAL A 47 -7.37 -0.35 13.23
N GLN A 48 -7.37 0.54 14.22
CA GLN A 48 -8.44 0.67 15.21
C GLN A 48 -9.29 1.89 14.89
N THR A 49 -10.60 1.69 14.78
CA THR A 49 -11.59 2.75 14.51
C THR A 49 -12.32 3.15 15.80
N LYS A 50 -12.84 4.38 15.86
CA LYS A 50 -13.60 4.89 17.03
C LYS A 50 -15.04 4.38 17.01
N GLU A 51 -15.63 4.28 15.82
CA GLU A 51 -17.00 3.84 15.58
C GLU A 51 -17.03 2.65 14.61
N ALA A 52 -18.01 1.76 14.78
CA ALA A 52 -18.09 0.50 14.01
C ALA A 52 -18.61 0.65 12.57
N ARG A 53 -19.25 1.78 12.24
CA ARG A 53 -20.06 1.94 11.01
C ARG A 53 -19.52 2.97 10.02
N ARG A 54 -18.44 3.68 10.35
CA ARG A 54 -17.85 4.69 9.48
C ARG A 54 -16.45 4.25 9.08
N ASP A 55 -16.23 3.91 7.82
CA ASP A 55 -14.88 3.58 7.32
C ASP A 55 -14.12 4.86 6.87
N ASP A 56 -14.54 6.01 7.38
CA ASP A 56 -14.00 7.33 7.06
C ASP A 56 -12.64 7.57 7.75
N GLU A 57 -11.74 8.32 7.11
CA GLU A 57 -10.39 8.60 7.60
C GLU A 57 -10.36 9.27 8.99
N ASP A 58 -11.41 10.02 9.34
CA ASP A 58 -11.55 10.67 10.65
C ASP A 58 -11.95 9.72 11.77
N ASN A 59 -12.47 8.55 11.41
CA ASN A 59 -12.84 7.51 12.35
C ASN A 59 -11.64 6.66 12.79
N ILE A 60 -10.47 6.83 12.18
CA ILE A 60 -9.25 6.13 12.61
C ILE A 60 -8.80 6.70 13.97
N LYS A 61 -8.68 5.81 14.96
CA LYS A 61 -8.17 6.13 16.30
C LYS A 61 -6.66 5.91 16.38
N LYS A 62 -6.20 4.77 15.89
CA LYS A 62 -4.83 4.30 16.04
C LYS A 62 -4.49 3.32 14.92
N ILE A 63 -3.28 3.42 14.39
CA ILE A 63 -2.71 2.45 13.46
C ILE A 63 -1.47 1.86 14.11
N THR A 64 -1.41 0.54 14.22
CA THR A 64 -0.20 -0.16 14.67
C THR A 64 0.43 -0.84 13.47
N VAL A 65 1.67 -0.50 13.16
CA VAL A 65 2.47 -1.17 12.13
C VAL A 65 3.19 -2.35 12.79
N LEU A 66 3.01 -3.53 12.24
CA LEU A 66 3.70 -4.76 12.61
C LEU A 66 4.72 -5.07 11.54
N THR A 67 5.98 -5.19 11.95
CA THR A 67 7.07 -5.70 11.12
C THR A 67 7.64 -6.95 11.78
N LYS A 68 8.39 -7.77 11.03
CA LYS A 68 8.98 -9.02 11.56
C LYS A 68 9.90 -8.82 12.77
N GLN A 69 10.42 -7.61 12.97
CA GLN A 69 11.38 -7.31 14.03
C GLN A 69 10.80 -6.37 15.09
N ASP A 70 9.93 -5.43 14.70
CA ASP A 70 9.40 -4.40 15.61
C ASP A 70 7.93 -4.06 15.35
N SER A 71 7.24 -3.61 16.41
CA SER A 71 5.91 -3.00 16.32
C SER A 71 5.97 -1.50 16.61
N LYS A 72 5.37 -0.67 15.75
CA LYS A 72 5.34 0.80 15.91
C LYS A 72 3.90 1.29 15.96
N ILE A 73 3.57 2.06 16.99
CA ILE A 73 2.25 2.66 17.16
C ILE A 73 2.24 4.07 16.56
N ILE A 74 1.33 4.31 15.62
CA ILE A 74 1.03 5.63 15.05
C ILE A 74 -0.33 6.07 15.60
N ILE A 75 -0.32 7.15 16.38
CA ILE A 75 -1.54 7.75 16.95
C ILE A 75 -1.88 8.99 16.12
N LYS A 76 -3.10 9.09 15.60
CA LYS A 76 -3.59 10.32 14.97
C LYS A 76 -3.78 11.34 16.09
N LYS A 77 -2.87 12.31 16.20
CA LYS A 77 -3.00 13.42 17.14
C LYS A 77 -4.17 14.29 16.67
N ARG A 78 -5.09 14.58 17.58
CA ARG A 78 -6.21 15.49 17.32
C ARG A 78 -5.69 16.88 17.69
N ASP A 79 -5.50 17.74 16.69
CA ASP A 79 -5.27 19.17 16.92
C ASP A 79 -6.58 19.83 17.39
#